data_AF-A0A117I6B2-F1
#
_entry.id   AF-A0A117I6B2-F1
#
_cell.length_a   1.000
_cell.length_b   1.000
_cell.length_c   1.000
_cell.angle_alpha   90.00
_cell.angle_beta   90.00
_cell.angle_gamma   90.00
#
_symmetry.space_group_name_H-M   'P 1'
#
loop_
_entity.id
_entity.type
_entity.pdbx_description
1 polymer ?
#
loop_
_entity_poly.entity_id
_entity_poly.type
_entity_poly.pdbx_seq_one_letter_code
_entity_poly.pdbx_strand_id
1 'polypeptide(L)' 'MHLDWYDRRIVSFVLDSDLLSQPNESTRVQFGMDARRIMKRFDAVLDVSMSQQLPLDAADMDLVNRARQYRAIARPTCTV' A
#
# COMPACT_ATOMS: atom_id res chain seq x y z
N MET A 1 11.33 13.99 1.63
CA MET A 1 10.69 13.17 2.68
C MET A 1 10.80 11.72 2.27
N HIS A 2 10.80 10.81 3.23
CA HIS A 2 10.78 9.37 2.96
C HIS A 2 9.56 8.75 3.59
N LEU A 3 9.08 7.65 3.00
CA LEU A 3 8.16 6.79 3.74
C LEU A 3 8.89 6.23 4.95
N ASP A 4 8.17 6.10 6.06
CA ASP A 4 8.68 5.34 7.19
C ASP A 4 9.01 3.92 6.74
N TRP A 5 10.07 3.33 7.30
CA TRP A 5 10.51 1.98 6.95
C TRP A 5 9.37 0.95 7.06
N TYR A 6 8.49 1.11 8.05
CA TYR A 6 7.34 0.24 8.24
C TYR A 6 6.28 0.42 7.14
N ASP A 7 5.97 1.65 6.78
CA ASP A 7 5.02 1.97 5.71
C ASP A 7 5.57 1.49 4.34
N ARG A 8 6.88 1.65 4.09
CA ARG A 8 7.54 1.14 2.89
C ARG A 8 7.47 -0.39 2.79
N ARG A 9 7.66 -1.10 3.90
CA ARG A 9 7.51 -2.56 3.99
C ARG A 9 6.08 -3.01 3.72
N ILE A 10 5.08 -2.28 4.23
CA ILE A 10 3.66 -2.56 3.95
C ILE A 10 3.35 -2.40 2.46
N VAL A 11 3.75 -1.27 1.87
CA VAL A 11 3.48 -1.00 0.44
C VAL A 11 4.16 -2.04 -0.44
N SER A 12 5.43 -2.37 -0.18
CA SER A 12 6.15 -3.41 -0.91
C SER A 12 5.49 -4.78 -0.77
N PHE A 13 5.03 -5.13 0.43
CA PHE A 13 4.39 -6.42 0.68
C PHE A 13 3.05 -6.56 -0.04
N VAL A 14 2.24 -5.49 -0.06
CA VAL A 14 0.96 -5.46 -0.79
C VAL A 14 1.18 -5.52 -2.30
N LEU A 15 2.23 -4.88 -2.81
CA LEU A 15 2.60 -4.93 -4.23
C LEU A 15 3.13 -6.29 -4.68
N ASP A 16 3.90 -6.97 -3.81
CA ASP A 16 4.49 -8.27 -4.11
C ASP A 16 3.50 -9.42 -3.95
N SER A 17 2.54 -9.26 -3.03
CA SER A 17 1.55 -10.29 -2.77
C SER A 17 0.29 -10.06 -3.61
N ASP A 18 -0.25 -11.14 -4.18
CA ASP A 18 -1.60 -11.19 -4.75
C ASP A 18 -2.69 -11.17 -3.64
N LEU A 19 -2.54 -10.30 -2.64
CA LEU A 19 -3.32 -10.27 -1.38
C LEU A 19 -4.80 -9.91 -1.58
N LEU A 20 -5.18 -9.51 -2.79
CA LEU A 20 -6.58 -9.35 -3.16
C LEU A 20 -7.31 -10.70 -3.17
N SER A 21 -6.58 -11.81 -3.36
CA SER A 21 -7.19 -13.12 -3.50
C SER A 21 -7.40 -13.84 -2.16
N GLN A 22 -6.67 -13.49 -1.08
CA GLN A 22 -6.97 -13.97 0.28
C GLN A 22 -6.08 -13.34 1.38
N PRO A 23 -6.65 -13.02 2.56
CA PRO A 23 -5.85 -12.72 3.75
C PRO A 23 -5.11 -13.98 4.22
N ASN A 24 -3.80 -14.07 3.99
CA ASN A 24 -3.01 -15.24 4.42
C ASN A 24 -2.53 -15.10 5.88
N GLU A 25 -2.29 -16.23 6.56
CA GLU A 25 -1.68 -16.25 7.90
C GLU A 25 -0.27 -15.64 7.92
N SER A 26 0.44 -15.69 6.79
CA SER A 26 1.77 -15.07 6.61
C SER A 26 1.77 -13.57 6.90
N THR A 27 0.65 -12.90 6.64
CA THR A 27 0.44 -11.48 6.88
C THR A 27 0.51 -11.14 8.37
N ARG A 28 -0.11 -11.99 9.21
CA ARG A 28 -0.13 -11.81 10.67
C ARG A 28 1.23 -12.08 11.30
N VAL A 29 2.00 -13.03 10.77
CA VAL A 29 3.35 -13.35 11.25
C VAL A 29 4.34 -12.22 10.91
N GLN A 30 4.22 -11.60 9.73
CA GLN A 30 5.17 -10.57 9.31
C GLN A 30 4.94 -9.19 9.93
N PHE A 31 3.69 -8.81 10.17
CA PHE A 31 3.33 -7.46 10.61
C PHE A 31 2.62 -7.41 11.97
N GLY A 32 2.27 -8.56 12.55
CA GLY A 32 1.45 -8.62 13.77
C GLY A 32 0.01 -8.12 13.57
N MET A 33 -0.42 -7.94 12.32
CA MET A 33 -1.71 -7.37 11.94
C MET A 33 -2.44 -8.28 10.95
N ASP A 34 -3.76 -8.27 11.01
CA ASP A 34 -4.59 -8.91 9.99
C ASP A 34 -4.54 -8.12 8.67
N ALA A 35 -4.87 -8.82 7.57
CA ALA A 35 -4.81 -8.24 6.24
C ALA A 35 -5.72 -7.02 6.06
N ARG A 36 -6.87 -6.94 6.76
CA ARG A 36 -7.75 -5.76 6.67
C ARG A 36 -7.07 -4.53 7.25
N ARG A 37 -6.38 -4.69 8.37
CA ARG A 37 -5.62 -3.59 9.00
C ARG A 37 -4.44 -3.14 8.14
N ILE A 38 -3.78 -4.07 7.45
CA ILE A 38 -2.70 -3.76 6.49
C ILE A 38 -3.23 -3.02 5.27
N MET A 39 -4.33 -3.48 4.66
CA MET A 39 -4.98 -2.77 3.57
C MET A 39 -5.42 -1.36 4.00
N LYS A 40 -5.94 -1.20 5.23
CA LYS A 40 -6.30 0.12 5.78
C LYS A 40 -5.08 1.04 5.92
N ARG A 41 -3.95 0.48 6.36
CA ARG A 41 -2.70 1.25 6.51
C ARG A 41 -2.11 1.62 5.14
N PHE A 42 -2.09 0.68 4.20
CA PHE A 42 -1.73 0.91 2.80
C PHE A 42 -2.54 2.07 2.19
N ASP A 43 -3.86 2.04 2.36
CA ASP A 43 -4.75 3.08 1.87
C ASP A 43 -4.43 4.45 2.48
N ALA A 44 -4.14 4.51 3.77
CA ALA A 44 -3.76 5.74 4.46
C ALA A 44 -2.42 6.30 3.97
N VAL A 45 -1.43 5.45 3.68
CA VAL A 45 -0.13 5.87 3.13
C VAL A 45 -0.32 6.51 1.75
N LEU A 46 -1.16 5.91 0.90
CA LEU A 46 -1.49 6.47 -0.41
C LEU A 46 -2.21 7.82 -0.32
N ASP A 47 -3.14 7.94 0.63
CA ASP A 47 -3.92 9.16 0.88
C ASP A 47 -3.03 10.32 1.34
N VAL A 48 -2.17 10.09 2.34
CA VAL A 48 -1.20 11.09 2.82
C VAL A 48 -0.25 11.53 1.70
N SER A 49 0.20 10.58 0.88
CA SER A 49 1.05 10.86 -0.27
C SER A 49 0.34 11.69 -1.37
N MET A 50 -1.00 11.64 -1.44
CA MET A 50 -1.80 12.49 -2.33
C MET A 50 -2.01 13.88 -1.72
N SER A 51 -2.45 13.94 -0.46
CA SER A 51 -2.89 15.18 0.18
C SER A 51 -1.76 16.16 0.43
N GLN A 52 -0.55 15.68 0.70
CA GLN A 52 0.53 16.57 1.12
C GLN A 52 1.46 17.02 0.00
N GLN A 53 1.26 16.56 -1.26
CA GLN A 53 2.17 16.78 -2.40
C GLN A 53 3.65 16.74 -1.98
N LEU A 54 3.97 15.81 -1.09
CA LEU A 54 5.28 15.77 -0.46
C LEU A 54 6.32 15.40 -1.51
N PRO A 55 7.46 16.12 -1.58
CA PRO A 55 8.60 15.66 -2.36
C PRO A 55 9.16 14.43 -1.66
N LEU A 56 8.59 13.27 -1.99
CA LEU A 56 9.12 11.97 -1.65
C LEU A 56 10.36 11.73 -2.52
N ASP A 57 11.31 10.97 -1.97
CA ASP A 57 12.45 10.53 -2.75
C ASP A 57 12.04 9.69 -3.97
N ALA A 58 12.84 9.70 -5.03
CA ALA A 58 12.52 9.05 -6.29
C ALA A 58 12.14 7.56 -6.12
N ALA A 59 12.81 6.84 -5.21
CA ALA A 59 12.52 5.44 -4.96
C ALA A 59 11.19 5.22 -4.21
N ASP A 60 10.82 6.15 -3.32
CA ASP A 60 9.54 6.10 -2.60
C ASP A 60 8.39 6.54 -3.53
N MET A 61 8.65 7.52 -4.40
CA MET A 61 7.70 7.96 -5.43
C MET A 61 7.36 6.85 -6.43
N ASP A 62 8.35 6.09 -6.92
CA ASP A 62 8.11 4.94 -7.79
C ASP A 62 7.23 3.89 -7.11
N LEU A 63 7.53 3.59 -5.84
CA LEU A 63 6.77 2.62 -5.05
C LEU A 63 5.31 3.06 -4.85
N VAL A 64 5.08 4.34 -4.50
CA VAL A 64 3.73 4.90 -4.35
C VAL A 64 2.98 4.91 -5.68
N ASN A 65 3.64 5.22 -6.79
CA ASN A 65 3.01 5.20 -8.11
C ASN A 65 2.57 3.80 -8.54
N ARG A 66 3.41 2.77 -8.32
CA ARG A 66 3.02 1.38 -8.56
C ARG A 66 1.86 0.96 -7.67
N ALA A 67 1.89 1.34 -6.40
CA ALA A 67 0.81 1.06 -5.46
C ALA A 67 -0.52 1.72 -5.84
N ARG A 68 -0.47 2.92 -6.44
CA ARG A 68 -1.65 3.58 -7.02
C ARG A 68 -2.21 2.82 -8.21
N GLN A 69 -1.35 2.41 -9.14
CA GLN A 69 -1.75 1.62 -10.30
C GLN A 69 -2.37 0.30 -9.86
N TYR A 70 -1.73 -0.40 -8.91
CA TYR A 70 -2.25 -1.60 -8.29
C TYR A 70 -3.65 -1.37 -7.72
N ARG A 71 -3.86 -0.30 -6.93
CA ARG A 71 -5.18 0.00 -6.35
C ARG A 71 -6.25 0.31 -7.40
N ALA A 72 -5.89 0.99 -8.49
CA ALA A 72 -6.81 1.30 -9.59
C ALA A 72 -7.24 0.04 -10.36
N ILE A 73 -6.38 -0.96 -10.46
CA ILE A 73 -6.68 -2.27 -11.08
C ILE A 73 -7.47 -3.15 -10.11
N ALA A 74 -7.05 -3.18 -8.84
CA ALA A 74 -7.60 -4.00 -7.77
C ALA A 74 -9.02 -3.60 -7.33
N ARG A 75 -9.26 -2.29 -7.27
CA ARG A 75 -10.59 -1.70 -7.18
C ARG A 75 -10.87 -1.09 -8.55
N PRO A 76 -11.49 -1.81 -9.50
CA PRO A 76 -12.18 -1.11 -10.56
C PRO A 76 -13.20 -0.23 -9.84
N THR A 77 -12.97 1.08 -9.84
CA THR A 77 -14.02 2.03 -9.49
C THR A 77 -15.18 1.69 -10.41
N CYS A 78 -16.19 0.99 -9.87
CA CYS A 78 -17.50 0.95 -10.49
C CYS A 78 -17.98 2.39 -10.52
N THR A 79 -17.74 3.04 -11.65
CA THR A 79 -18.43 4.24 -12.07
C THR A 79 -19.91 3.89 -12.13
N VAL A 80 -20.70 4.42 -11.20
CA VAL A 80 -22.15 4.54 -11.30
C VAL A 80 -22.54 5.92 -10.80
#